data_AF-A0A183D8Q7-F1
#
_entry.id   AF-A0A183D8Q7-F1
#
_cell.length_a   1.000
_cell.length_b   1.000
_cell.length_c   1.000
_cell.angle_alpha   90.00
_cell.angle_beta   90.00
_cell.angle_gamma   90.00
#
_symmetry.space_group_name_H-M   'P 1'
#
loop_
_entity.id
_entity.type
_entity.pdbx_description
1 polymer ?
#
loop_
_entity_poly.entity_id
_entity_poly.type
_entity_poly.pdbx_seq_one_letter_code
_entity_poly.pdbx_strand_id
1 'polypeptide(L)'
;MRPSRLFLSAFVSNSDANIPLVYETSAGALINVDDAVRRSSSVVCSVCQRIGASLRCYKLNCEKYFHVLCARSTRGKFMKDKTFICEEHDDYRSDLVMDRLDAFRRIYIDREENQLIAKLFHSEADRLVLRIGSLTFNHIGQLLPEQLKAFHNSEHIFPIGYSVKRFFWSPINATERIQYQCTICDKASAPEFVISFEHGQEVRESSASGMH
;
A
#
# COMPACT_ATOMS: atom_id res chain seq x y z
N MET A 1 -9.58 -1.59 17.94
CA MET A 1 -8.69 -0.50 17.49
C MET A 1 -7.27 -1.03 17.41
N ARG A 2 -6.69 -1.18 16.21
CA ARG A 2 -5.26 -1.54 16.04
C ARG A 2 -4.55 -0.37 15.36
N PRO A 3 -3.76 0.43 16.07
CA PRO A 3 -2.89 1.43 15.46
C PRO A 3 -1.56 0.76 15.17
N SER A 4 -1.42 0.16 13.99
CA SER A 4 -0.12 -0.37 13.55
C SER A 4 0.08 -0.17 12.06
N ARG A 5 0.09 1.09 11.67
CA ARG A 5 0.80 1.54 10.47
C ARG A 5 1.51 2.85 10.83
N LEU A 6 2.75 2.72 11.28
CA LEU A 6 3.67 3.83 11.45
C LEU A 6 3.98 4.38 10.05
N PHE A 7 3.19 5.36 9.62
CA PHE A 7 3.44 6.10 8.39
C PHE A 7 4.43 7.20 8.71
N LEU A 8 5.68 6.92 8.38
CA LEU A 8 6.77 7.86 8.53
C LEU A 8 6.60 9.02 7.56
N SER A 9 6.44 10.22 8.12
CA SER A 9 6.49 11.48 7.41
C SER A 9 7.81 11.60 6.62
N ALA A 10 7.77 12.40 5.56
CA ALA A 10 8.88 12.60 4.62
C ALA A 10 10.14 13.19 5.29
N PHE A 11 11.00 12.32 5.82
CA PHE A 11 12.36 12.66 6.21
C PHE A 11 13.31 12.26 5.08
N VAL A 12 13.83 13.22 4.33
CA VAL A 12 14.91 13.02 3.36
C VAL A 12 15.84 14.22 3.52
N SER A 13 16.96 14.06 4.24
CA SER A 13 17.89 15.17 4.43
C SER A 13 18.81 15.37 3.21
N ASN A 14 19.19 16.62 2.99
CA ASN A 14 19.86 17.11 1.79
C ASN A 14 21.40 17.22 1.95
N SER A 15 22.12 17.18 0.81
CA SER A 15 23.23 18.10 0.55
C SER A 15 23.44 18.47 -0.93
N ASP A 16 22.61 18.00 -1.88
CA ASP A 16 22.85 18.19 -3.32
C ASP A 16 21.75 19.04 -3.96
N ALA A 17 22.15 20.17 -4.53
CA ALA A 17 21.29 21.23 -5.07
C ALA A 17 20.51 20.88 -6.36
N ASN A 18 20.41 19.61 -6.76
CA ASN A 18 19.88 19.23 -8.08
C ASN A 18 18.79 18.14 -8.08
N ILE A 19 18.27 17.69 -6.92
CA ILE A 19 17.26 16.61 -6.91
C ILE A 19 16.16 16.89 -5.87
N PRO A 20 14.86 16.82 -6.26
CA PRO A 20 13.78 17.28 -5.40
C PRO A 20 13.51 16.32 -4.23
N LEU A 21 13.30 16.90 -3.04
CA LEU A 21 13.06 16.19 -1.79
C LEU A 21 11.67 15.55 -1.75
N VAL A 22 11.50 14.46 -1.00
CA VAL A 22 10.14 14.02 -0.66
C VAL A 22 9.56 15.04 0.28
N TYR A 23 8.40 15.58 -0.07
CA TYR A 23 7.66 16.48 0.79
C TYR A 23 6.18 16.14 0.75
N GLU A 24 5.46 16.68 1.72
CA GLU A 24 4.05 16.43 1.93
C GLU A 24 3.26 17.69 1.60
N THR A 25 2.23 17.57 0.76
CA THR A 25 1.33 18.68 0.42
C THR A 25 0.35 18.99 1.55
N SER A 26 -0.36 20.12 1.49
CA SER A 26 -1.44 20.44 2.43
C SER A 26 -2.58 19.42 2.43
N ALA A 27 -2.74 18.61 1.37
CA ALA A 27 -3.72 17.53 1.29
C ALA A 27 -3.20 16.16 1.80
N GLY A 28 -1.91 16.05 2.15
CA GLY A 28 -1.29 14.79 2.60
C GLY A 28 -0.71 13.94 1.47
N ALA A 29 -0.60 14.46 0.25
CA ALA A 29 0.10 13.78 -0.84
C ALA A 29 1.62 13.87 -0.63
N LEU A 30 2.34 12.77 -0.81
CA LEU A 30 3.80 12.72 -0.87
C LEU A 30 4.25 12.89 -2.31
N ILE A 31 5.11 13.88 -2.53
CA ILE A 31 5.67 14.22 -3.84
C ILE A 31 7.12 13.72 -3.93
N ASN A 32 7.62 13.44 -5.13
CA ASN A 32 8.99 12.96 -5.42
C ASN A 32 9.38 11.62 -4.77
N VAL A 33 8.39 10.80 -4.40
CA VAL A 33 8.67 9.50 -3.77
C VAL A 33 9.44 8.57 -4.71
N ASP A 34 9.08 8.55 -6.00
CA ASP A 34 9.77 7.69 -6.99
C ASP A 34 11.23 8.08 -7.18
N ASP A 35 11.53 9.38 -7.17
CA ASP A 35 12.90 9.86 -7.31
C ASP A 35 13.73 9.53 -6.06
N ALA A 36 13.14 9.59 -4.87
CA ALA A 36 13.79 9.13 -3.66
C ALA A 36 14.03 7.61 -3.65
N VAL A 37 13.08 6.81 -4.15
CA VAL A 37 13.24 5.37 -4.33
C VAL A 37 14.38 5.08 -5.32
N ARG A 38 14.40 5.74 -6.48
CA ARG A 38 15.47 5.60 -7.48
C ARG A 38 16.84 5.93 -6.89
N ARG A 39 16.96 7.04 -6.19
CA ARG A 39 18.22 7.47 -5.56
C ARG A 39 18.72 6.48 -4.52
N SER A 40 17.82 6.00 -3.66
CA SER A 40 18.19 5.10 -2.57
C SER A 40 18.43 3.66 -3.01
N SER A 41 18.14 3.31 -4.28
CA SER A 41 18.22 1.94 -4.80
C SER A 41 19.61 1.30 -4.67
N SER A 42 20.68 2.10 -4.68
CA SER A 42 22.06 1.65 -4.48
C SER A 42 22.67 2.11 -3.16
N VAL A 43 21.92 2.84 -2.32
CA VAL A 43 22.44 3.44 -1.09
C VAL A 43 22.33 2.44 0.06
N VAL A 44 23.47 2.14 0.69
CA VAL A 44 23.60 1.17 1.78
C VAL A 44 23.28 1.81 3.13
N CYS A 45 22.48 1.14 3.93
CA CYS A 45 22.17 1.57 5.30
C CYS A 45 23.36 1.34 6.25
N SER A 46 23.76 2.37 6.99
CA SER A 46 24.83 2.31 7.99
C SER A 46 24.53 1.40 9.19
N VAL A 47 23.27 0.96 9.37
CA VAL A 47 22.86 0.06 10.46
C VAL A 47 22.75 -1.39 9.98
N CYS A 48 21.90 -1.65 8.99
CA CYS A 48 21.61 -3.03 8.56
C CYS A 48 22.43 -3.50 7.34
N GLN A 49 23.23 -2.62 6.74
CA GLN A 49 24.08 -2.90 5.57
C GLN A 49 23.33 -3.38 4.32
N ARG A 50 22.01 -3.14 4.25
CA ARG A 50 21.18 -3.39 3.06
C ARG A 50 20.94 -2.11 2.26
N ILE A 51 20.68 -2.26 0.97
CA ILE A 51 20.34 -1.15 0.06
C ILE A 51 18.96 -0.54 0.36
N GLY A 52 18.65 0.63 -0.21
CA GLY A 52 17.36 1.32 -0.05
C GLY A 52 17.34 2.37 1.05
N ALA A 53 18.49 2.80 1.57
CA ALA A 53 18.57 3.79 2.64
C ALA A 53 18.33 5.21 2.11
N SER A 54 17.16 5.77 2.39
CA SER A 54 16.74 7.09 1.89
C SER A 54 16.95 8.24 2.88
N LEU A 55 17.24 7.95 4.15
CA LEU A 55 17.45 8.96 5.18
C LEU A 55 18.93 9.25 5.35
N ARG A 56 19.43 10.38 4.86
CA ARG A 56 20.80 10.81 5.10
C ARG A 56 20.91 11.49 6.49
N CYS A 57 22.12 11.68 7.00
CA CYS A 57 22.39 12.68 8.03
C CYS A 57 22.38 14.09 7.41
N TYR A 58 21.90 15.11 8.13
CA TYR A 58 21.87 16.50 7.67
C TYR A 58 23.22 17.23 7.80
N LYS A 59 24.14 16.73 8.63
CA LYS A 59 25.42 17.40 8.87
C LYS A 59 26.33 17.36 7.65
N LEU A 60 27.00 18.49 7.41
CA LEU A 60 27.95 18.65 6.30
C LEU A 60 29.06 17.60 6.43
N ASN A 61 29.47 17.02 5.29
CA ASN A 61 30.48 15.96 5.20
C ASN A 61 30.12 14.66 5.93
N CYS A 62 28.89 14.50 6.42
CA CYS A 62 28.39 13.22 6.89
C CYS A 62 27.76 12.44 5.74
N GLU A 63 28.31 11.25 5.47
CA GLU A 63 27.86 10.36 4.40
C GLU A 63 27.09 9.15 4.93
N LYS A 64 26.60 9.23 6.17
CA LYS A 64 25.76 8.16 6.73
C LYS A 64 24.34 8.21 6.19
N TYR A 65 23.85 7.05 5.78
CA TYR A 65 22.49 6.84 5.29
C TYR A 65 21.81 5.73 6.09
N PHE A 66 20.50 5.87 6.28
CA PHE A 66 19.70 5.00 7.10
C PHE A 66 18.38 4.67 6.39
N HIS A 67 17.85 3.46 6.61
CA HIS A 67 16.40 3.31 6.52
C HIS A 67 15.78 4.11 7.65
N VAL A 68 14.62 4.70 7.43
CA VAL A 68 14.02 5.53 8.48
C VAL A 68 13.68 4.71 9.74
N LEU A 69 13.31 3.43 9.57
CA LEU A 69 13.13 2.50 10.70
C LEU A 69 14.44 2.09 11.37
N CYS A 70 15.55 1.98 10.63
CA CYS A 70 16.86 1.72 11.20
C CYS A 70 17.37 2.92 12.01
N ALA A 71 17.18 4.14 11.52
CA ALA A 71 17.53 5.36 12.24
C ALA A 71 16.80 5.48 13.59
N ARG A 72 15.55 5.01 13.67
CA ARG A 72 14.81 4.94 14.96
C ARG A 72 15.44 4.02 16.00
N SER A 73 16.28 3.07 15.57
CA SER A 73 16.99 2.18 16.48
C SER A 73 18.33 2.73 16.95
N THR A 74 18.77 3.88 16.42
CA THR A 74 20.00 4.57 16.86
C THR A 74 19.69 5.70 17.84
N ARG A 75 20.74 6.37 18.34
CA ARG A 75 20.61 7.58 19.18
C ARG A 75 20.43 8.88 18.38
N GLY A 76 20.32 8.78 17.05
CA GLY A 76 20.10 9.93 16.17
C GLY A 76 18.82 10.69 16.50
N LYS A 77 18.72 11.92 15.98
CA LYS A 77 17.63 12.86 16.25
C LYS A 77 16.86 13.15 14.99
N PHE A 78 15.55 12.95 15.05
CA PHE A 78 14.61 13.47 14.08
C PHE A 78 14.22 14.88 14.50
N MET A 79 14.30 15.83 13.58
CA MET A 79 14.07 17.25 13.86
C MET A 79 12.69 17.69 13.35
N LYS A 80 12.11 18.74 13.94
CA LYS A 80 10.79 19.28 13.57
C LYS A 80 10.71 19.79 12.13
N ASP A 81 11.85 20.19 11.55
CA ASP A 81 11.98 20.58 10.14
C ASP A 81 12.10 19.38 9.18
N LYS A 82 11.86 18.16 9.68
CA LYS A 82 11.94 16.89 8.95
C LYS A 82 13.35 16.51 8.51
N THR A 83 14.39 17.04 9.17
CA THR A 83 15.78 16.57 9.02
C THR A 83 16.14 15.47 10.02
N PHE A 84 17.21 14.72 9.74
CA PHE A 84 17.76 13.71 10.64
C PHE A 84 19.25 13.97 10.90
N ILE A 85 19.67 13.84 12.15
CA ILE A 85 21.07 13.97 12.58
C ILE A 85 21.47 12.65 13.23
N CYS A 86 22.51 11.99 12.72
CA CYS A 86 22.95 10.70 13.24
C CYS A 86 23.63 10.84 14.63
N GLU A 87 23.83 9.71 15.28
CA GLU A 87 24.41 9.62 16.62
C GLU A 87 25.88 10.09 16.75
N GLU A 88 26.56 10.40 15.65
CA GLU A 88 27.94 10.94 15.66
C GLU A 88 27.98 12.47 15.75
N HIS A 89 26.83 13.13 15.77
CA HIS A 89 26.77 14.59 15.83
C HIS A 89 25.86 15.07 16.96
N ASP A 90 26.45 15.84 17.87
CA ASP A 90 25.76 16.43 19.02
C ASP A 90 25.42 17.91 18.82
N ASP A 91 25.80 18.49 17.68
CA ASP A 91 25.47 19.87 17.32
C ASP A 91 24.03 19.96 16.80
N TYR A 92 23.07 20.05 17.70
CA TYR A 92 21.67 20.27 17.34
C TYR A 92 20.94 21.03 18.44
N ARG A 93 19.83 21.66 18.05
CA ARG A 93 18.93 22.33 18.97
C ARG A 93 17.96 21.32 19.59
N SER A 94 18.12 21.04 20.88
CA SER A 94 17.32 20.04 21.60
C SER A 94 15.81 20.37 21.59
N ASP A 95 15.45 21.65 21.59
CA ASP A 95 14.06 22.15 21.51
C ASP A 95 13.38 21.87 20.15
N LEU A 96 14.19 21.59 19.12
CA LEU A 96 13.73 21.26 17.78
C LEU A 96 13.67 19.76 17.51
N VAL A 97 14.02 18.91 18.47
CA VAL A 97 13.86 17.47 18.34
C VAL A 97 12.37 17.12 18.30
N MET A 98 12.02 16.17 17.45
CA MET A 98 10.68 15.64 17.29
C MET A 98 10.49 14.44 18.22
N ASP A 99 9.45 14.48 19.05
CA ASP A 99 9.19 13.44 20.05
C ASP A 99 8.62 12.15 19.43
N ARG A 100 7.89 12.28 18.32
CA ARG A 100 7.18 11.16 17.67
C ARG A 100 7.11 11.33 16.16
N LEU A 101 7.11 10.18 15.46
CA LEU A 101 7.06 10.10 13.99
C LEU A 101 5.68 9.68 13.46
N ASP A 102 4.63 9.89 14.26
CA ASP A 102 3.26 9.55 13.91
C ASP A 102 2.63 10.61 12.99
N ALA A 103 2.06 10.14 11.88
CA ALA A 103 1.21 10.95 11.04
C ALA A 103 -0.22 10.95 11.61
N PHE A 104 -0.69 12.11 12.08
CA PHE A 104 -2.06 12.28 12.60
C PHE A 104 -3.12 12.41 11.50
N ARG A 105 -2.71 12.41 10.23
CA ARG A 105 -3.60 12.52 9.06
C ARG A 105 -3.28 11.46 8.02
N ARG A 106 -4.22 11.24 7.10
CA ARG A 106 -4.01 10.35 5.95
C ARG A 106 -2.92 10.95 5.06
N ILE A 107 -1.89 10.15 4.80
CA ILE A 107 -0.84 10.44 3.83
C ILE A 107 -0.94 9.42 2.70
N TYR A 108 -0.72 9.86 1.45
CA TYR A 108 -0.78 8.99 0.27
C TYR A 108 0.29 9.37 -0.74
N ILE A 109 0.65 8.44 -1.62
CA ILE A 109 1.51 8.73 -2.79
C ILE A 109 0.55 8.88 -3.96
N ASP A 110 0.59 10.04 -4.61
CA ASP A 110 -0.22 10.24 -5.81
C ASP A 110 0.36 9.42 -6.97
N ARG A 111 -0.51 8.72 -7.68
CA ARG A 111 -0.14 7.76 -8.73
C ARG A 111 -1.16 7.87 -9.84
N GLU A 112 -0.70 7.75 -11.08
CA GLU A 112 -1.59 7.75 -12.23
C GLU A 112 -2.40 6.44 -12.26
N GLU A 113 -3.68 6.53 -11.88
CA GLU A 113 -4.54 5.36 -11.62
C GLU A 113 -4.65 4.44 -12.84
N ASN A 114 -4.82 5.01 -14.03
CA ASN A 114 -4.95 4.24 -15.29
C ASN A 114 -3.71 3.40 -15.58
N GLN A 115 -2.50 3.92 -15.29
CA GLN A 115 -1.27 3.15 -15.48
C GLN A 115 -1.15 2.01 -14.48
N LEU A 116 -1.55 2.22 -13.22
CA LEU A 116 -1.53 1.17 -12.21
C LEU A 116 -2.55 0.06 -12.50
N ILE A 117 -3.74 0.46 -12.93
CA ILE A 117 -4.81 -0.44 -13.36
C ILE A 117 -4.32 -1.27 -14.55
N ALA A 118 -3.69 -0.65 -15.56
CA ALA A 118 -3.10 -1.38 -16.68
C ALA A 118 -2.05 -2.41 -16.22
N LYS A 119 -1.17 -2.07 -15.27
CA LYS A 119 -0.17 -3.02 -14.75
C LYS A 119 -0.79 -4.22 -14.03
N LEU A 120 -1.93 -4.03 -13.35
CA LEU A 120 -2.69 -5.12 -12.74
C LEU A 120 -3.23 -6.11 -13.77
N PHE A 121 -3.54 -5.63 -14.99
CA PHE A 121 -4.09 -6.47 -16.07
C PHE A 121 -3.04 -7.26 -16.86
N HIS A 122 -1.77 -6.84 -16.87
CA HIS A 122 -0.72 -7.44 -17.71
C HIS A 122 0.19 -8.47 -17.00
N SER A 123 -0.26 -9.10 -15.91
CA SER A 123 0.42 -10.22 -15.23
C SER A 123 1.78 -9.97 -14.55
N GLU A 124 2.32 -8.74 -14.51
CA GLU A 124 3.41 -8.38 -13.57
C GLU A 124 2.91 -8.18 -12.11
N ALA A 125 1.78 -8.80 -11.79
CA ALA A 125 0.87 -8.44 -10.70
C ALA A 125 1.16 -9.12 -9.35
N ASP A 126 2.16 -9.99 -9.23
CA ASP A 126 2.48 -10.67 -7.96
C ASP A 126 2.79 -9.71 -6.80
N ARG A 127 3.03 -8.43 -7.10
CA ARG A 127 3.35 -7.39 -6.10
C ARG A 127 2.30 -6.30 -5.94
N LEU A 128 1.23 -6.30 -6.74
CA LEU A 128 0.21 -5.25 -6.72
C LEU A 128 -1.14 -5.83 -6.33
N VAL A 129 -1.84 -5.16 -5.42
CA VAL A 129 -3.18 -5.55 -4.98
C VAL A 129 -4.09 -4.32 -5.10
N LEU A 130 -5.19 -4.46 -5.85
CA LEU A 130 -6.22 -3.44 -5.90
C LEU A 130 -7.15 -3.59 -4.69
N ARG A 131 -7.29 -2.53 -3.90
CA ARG A 131 -8.17 -2.50 -2.74
C ARG A 131 -9.05 -1.27 -2.76
N ILE A 132 -10.36 -1.49 -2.64
CA ILE A 132 -11.38 -0.44 -2.57
C ILE A 132 -12.15 -0.62 -1.27
N GLY A 133 -11.83 0.19 -0.25
CA GLY A 133 -12.43 0.09 1.07
C GLY A 133 -12.17 -1.25 1.77
N SER A 134 -13.22 -2.02 2.02
CA SER A 134 -13.13 -3.38 2.58
C SER A 134 -13.01 -4.49 1.53
N LEU A 135 -13.07 -4.14 0.23
CA LEU A 135 -12.93 -5.06 -0.89
C LEU A 135 -11.49 -5.08 -1.40
N THR A 136 -10.93 -6.27 -1.58
CA THR A 136 -9.59 -6.51 -2.09
C THR A 136 -9.68 -7.45 -3.27
N PHE A 137 -9.15 -7.04 -4.42
CA PHE A 137 -9.12 -7.86 -5.63
C PHE A 137 -7.88 -8.74 -5.61
N ASN A 138 -8.10 -10.05 -5.71
CA ASN A 138 -7.03 -11.02 -5.91
C ASN A 138 -6.85 -11.27 -7.41
N HIS A 139 -7.96 -11.48 -8.13
CA HIS A 139 -8.00 -11.63 -9.58
C HIS A 139 -9.26 -10.94 -10.12
N ILE A 140 -9.13 -10.15 -11.19
CA ILE A 140 -10.27 -9.49 -11.84
C ILE A 140 -11.01 -10.47 -12.79
N GLY A 141 -10.37 -11.57 -13.14
CA GLY A 141 -10.90 -12.55 -14.09
C GLY A 141 -10.81 -12.07 -15.54
N GLN A 142 -11.35 -12.86 -16.45
CA GLN A 142 -11.38 -12.58 -17.89
C GLN A 142 -12.67 -13.10 -18.53
N LEU A 143 -13.05 -12.49 -19.66
CA LEU A 143 -14.11 -12.99 -20.52
C LEU A 143 -13.52 -13.45 -21.83
N LEU A 144 -13.70 -14.72 -22.17
CA LEU A 144 -13.36 -15.26 -23.48
C LEU A 144 -14.45 -14.91 -24.49
N PRO A 145 -14.14 -14.80 -25.80
CA PRO A 145 -15.13 -14.45 -26.83
C PRO A 145 -16.40 -15.31 -26.80
N GLU A 146 -16.26 -16.60 -26.52
CA GLU A 146 -17.35 -17.57 -26.42
C GLU A 146 -18.32 -17.27 -25.25
N GLN A 147 -17.81 -16.61 -24.20
CA GLN A 147 -18.54 -16.31 -22.96
C GLN A 147 -19.29 -14.97 -23.04
N LEU A 148 -18.99 -14.12 -24.02
CA LEU A 148 -19.60 -12.79 -24.18
C LEU A 148 -21.12 -12.82 -24.36
N LYS A 149 -21.71 -13.97 -24.71
CA LYS A 149 -23.17 -14.12 -24.89
C LYS A 149 -23.91 -14.47 -23.60
N ALA A 150 -23.23 -15.06 -22.61
CA ALA A 150 -23.86 -15.66 -21.44
C ALA A 150 -23.37 -15.09 -20.10
N PHE A 151 -22.20 -14.44 -20.09
CA PHE A 151 -21.55 -13.96 -18.87
C PHE A 151 -21.71 -12.46 -18.68
N HIS A 152 -22.94 -11.96 -18.87
CA HIS A 152 -23.31 -10.58 -18.57
C HIS A 152 -24.83 -10.46 -18.38
N ASN A 153 -25.28 -9.33 -17.86
CA ASN A 153 -26.65 -8.86 -17.98
C ASN A 153 -26.67 -7.46 -18.60
N SER A 154 -27.77 -6.72 -18.47
CA SER A 154 -27.88 -5.35 -19.01
C SER A 154 -26.97 -4.33 -18.34
N GLU A 155 -26.48 -4.62 -17.13
CA GLU A 155 -25.76 -3.68 -16.28
C GLU A 155 -24.33 -4.12 -15.92
N HIS A 156 -24.06 -5.43 -15.94
CA HIS A 156 -22.85 -6.03 -15.39
C HIS A 156 -22.29 -7.13 -16.30
N ILE A 157 -20.97 -7.31 -16.22
CA ILE A 157 -20.25 -8.44 -16.80
C ILE A 157 -19.76 -9.39 -15.70
N PHE A 158 -19.61 -10.68 -16.02
CA PHE A 158 -19.27 -11.73 -15.06
C PHE A 158 -17.98 -12.48 -15.46
N PRO A 159 -16.81 -11.84 -15.31
CA PRO A 159 -15.54 -12.42 -15.74
C PRO A 159 -15.20 -13.70 -14.97
N ILE A 160 -14.81 -14.74 -15.69
CA ILE A 160 -14.40 -16.01 -15.10
C ILE A 160 -13.04 -15.88 -14.43
N GLY A 161 -12.92 -16.49 -13.25
CA GLY A 161 -11.73 -16.37 -12.42
C GLY A 161 -11.69 -15.06 -11.62
N TYR A 162 -12.75 -14.25 -11.66
CA TYR A 162 -12.93 -13.15 -10.71
C TYR A 162 -12.81 -13.69 -9.28
N SER A 163 -12.01 -13.04 -8.45
CA SER A 163 -11.70 -13.45 -7.08
C SER A 163 -11.40 -12.23 -6.23
N VAL A 164 -12.21 -12.01 -5.22
CA VAL A 164 -12.08 -10.88 -4.30
C VAL A 164 -12.28 -11.33 -2.85
N LYS A 165 -11.65 -10.58 -1.94
CA LYS A 165 -11.89 -10.69 -0.50
C LYS A 165 -12.65 -9.47 -0.01
N ARG A 166 -13.73 -9.67 0.74
CA ARG A 166 -14.49 -8.59 1.35
C ARG A 166 -14.58 -8.81 2.86
N PHE A 167 -14.23 -7.80 3.64
CA PHE A 167 -14.61 -7.79 5.06
C PHE A 167 -16.04 -7.30 5.21
N PHE A 168 -16.89 -8.12 5.80
CA PHE A 168 -18.30 -7.84 6.07
C PHE A 168 -18.75 -8.48 7.39
N TRP A 169 -19.97 -8.19 7.84
CA TRP A 169 -20.50 -8.72 9.10
C TRP A 169 -20.65 -10.24 9.04
N SER A 170 -20.33 -10.94 10.13
CA SER A 170 -20.58 -12.38 10.26
C SER A 170 -22.08 -12.66 10.25
N PRO A 171 -22.55 -13.72 9.57
CA PRO A 171 -23.96 -14.10 9.63
C PRO A 171 -24.28 -14.80 10.97
N ILE A 172 -23.25 -15.24 11.70
CA ILE A 172 -23.37 -15.94 12.99
C ILE A 172 -23.28 -14.96 14.16
N ASN A 173 -22.37 -13.98 14.08
CA ASN A 173 -22.14 -13.00 15.14
C ASN A 173 -22.21 -11.55 14.61
N ALA A 174 -23.32 -10.87 14.86
CA ALA A 174 -23.55 -9.50 14.39
C ALA A 174 -22.57 -8.45 14.92
N THR A 175 -21.77 -8.76 15.95
CA THR A 175 -20.73 -7.85 16.48
C THR A 175 -19.36 -8.08 15.87
N GLU A 176 -19.23 -9.08 14.99
CA GLU A 176 -17.97 -9.50 14.39
C GLU A 176 -17.96 -9.29 12.88
N ARG A 177 -16.82 -8.86 12.36
CA ARG A 177 -16.57 -8.79 10.91
C ARG A 177 -15.61 -9.89 10.51
N ILE A 178 -15.99 -10.63 9.49
CA ILE A 178 -15.20 -11.72 8.93
C ILE A 178 -14.83 -11.44 7.47
N GLN A 179 -13.87 -12.21 6.98
CA GLN A 179 -13.44 -12.15 5.59
C GLN A 179 -14.25 -13.16 4.76
N TYR A 180 -14.91 -12.65 3.74
CA TYR A 180 -15.54 -13.42 2.68
C TYR A 180 -14.62 -13.49 1.48
N GLN A 181 -14.61 -14.63 0.80
CA GLN A 181 -13.96 -14.85 -0.47
C GLN A 181 -15.06 -15.03 -1.54
N CYS A 182 -15.19 -14.07 -2.44
CA CYS A 182 -16.19 -14.09 -3.51
C CYS A 182 -15.50 -14.41 -4.83
N THR A 183 -16.04 -15.36 -5.59
CA THR A 183 -15.50 -15.78 -6.88
C THR A 183 -16.60 -15.98 -7.92
N ILE A 184 -16.25 -15.78 -9.20
CA ILE A 184 -17.11 -16.15 -10.33
C ILE A 184 -16.43 -17.27 -11.12
N CYS A 185 -17.11 -18.39 -11.28
CA CYS A 185 -16.65 -19.55 -12.04
C CYS A 185 -17.62 -19.94 -13.15
N ASP A 186 -17.13 -20.69 -14.13
CA ASP A 186 -17.95 -21.25 -15.20
C ASP A 186 -18.60 -22.55 -14.70
N LYS A 187 -19.93 -22.59 -14.77
CA LYS A 187 -20.71 -23.80 -14.53
C LYS A 187 -21.65 -24.03 -15.70
N ALA A 188 -21.30 -25.02 -16.53
CA ALA A 188 -22.10 -25.40 -17.70
C ALA A 188 -22.43 -24.22 -18.62
N SER A 189 -21.41 -23.39 -18.93
CA SER A 189 -21.53 -22.22 -19.81
C SER A 189 -22.40 -21.09 -19.26
N ALA A 190 -22.58 -21.04 -17.94
CA ALA A 190 -23.23 -19.97 -17.21
C ALA A 190 -22.37 -19.53 -16.01
N PRO A 191 -22.48 -18.26 -15.57
CA PRO A 191 -21.79 -17.79 -14.37
C PRO A 191 -22.36 -18.45 -13.11
N GLU A 192 -21.47 -18.98 -12.27
CA GLU A 192 -21.78 -19.33 -10.88
C GLU A 192 -21.02 -18.39 -9.95
N PHE A 193 -21.76 -17.78 -9.02
CA PHE A 193 -21.25 -16.89 -7.99
C PHE A 193 -21.05 -17.68 -6.71
N VAL A 194 -19.84 -17.69 -6.18
CA VAL A 194 -19.47 -18.46 -5.00
C VAL A 194 -18.97 -17.52 -3.93
N ILE A 195 -19.56 -17.58 -2.74
CA ILE A 195 -19.09 -16.89 -1.55
C ILE A 195 -18.68 -17.93 -0.53
N SER A 196 -17.41 -17.94 -0.14
CA SER A 196 -16.91 -18.75 0.97
C SER A 196 -16.50 -17.88 2.16
N PHE A 197 -16.74 -18.40 3.36
CA PHE A 197 -16.38 -17.79 4.64
C PHE A 197 -16.12 -18.87 5.69
N GLU A 198 -15.73 -18.46 6.90
CA GLU A 198 -15.49 -19.27 8.10
C GLU A 198 -15.55 -20.82 7.94
N HIS A 199 -14.41 -21.50 8.16
CA HIS A 199 -14.33 -22.97 8.22
C HIS A 199 -14.87 -23.74 7.00
N GLY A 200 -14.89 -23.11 5.81
CA GLY A 200 -15.29 -23.77 4.57
C GLY A 200 -16.80 -23.72 4.30
N GLN A 201 -17.53 -22.86 4.99
CA GLN A 201 -18.91 -22.53 4.62
C GLN A 201 -18.93 -21.84 3.25
N GLU A 202 -19.89 -22.23 2.42
CA GLU A 202 -19.97 -21.77 1.04
C GLU A 202 -21.42 -21.60 0.59
N VAL A 203 -21.68 -20.50 -0.11
CA VAL A 203 -22.97 -20.20 -0.76
C VAL A 203 -22.70 -20.08 -2.25
N ARG A 204 -23.50 -20.78 -3.07
CA ARG A 204 -23.41 -20.77 -4.53
C ARG A 204 -24.72 -20.31 -5.13
N GLU A 205 -24.65 -19.38 -6.06
CA GLU A 205 -25.81 -18.81 -6.74
C GLU A 205 -25.57 -18.77 -8.25
N SER A 206 -26.63 -18.95 -9.03
CA SER A 206 -26.60 -18.79 -10.50
C SER A 206 -26.96 -17.36 -10.95
N SER A 207 -27.35 -16.49 -10.00
CA SER A 207 -27.67 -15.09 -10.28
C SER A 207 -27.04 -14.17 -9.24
N ALA A 208 -26.55 -13.01 -9.69
CA ALA A 208 -25.98 -12.00 -8.81
C ALA A 208 -27.02 -11.37 -7.85
N SER A 209 -28.31 -11.48 -8.18
CA SER A 209 -29.42 -10.82 -7.48
C SER A 209 -29.84 -11.51 -6.18
N GLY A 210 -29.39 -12.75 -5.93
CA GLY A 210 -29.74 -13.54 -4.73
C GLY A 210 -28.89 -13.23 -3.49
N MET A 211 -27.90 -12.34 -3.60
CA MET A 211 -26.85 -12.13 -2.58
C MET A 211 -27.06 -10.88 -1.73
N HIS A 212 -28.28 -10.66 -1.23
CA HIS A 212 -28.62 -9.55 -0.33
C HIS A 212 -28.56 -9.93 1.15
#